data_AF-A0A662A9L2-F1
#
_entry.id   AF-A0A662A9L2-F1
#
_cell.length_a   1.000
_cell.length_b   1.000
_cell.length_c   1.000
_cell.angle_alpha   90.00
_cell.angle_beta   90.00
_cell.angle_gamma   90.00
#
_symmetry.space_group_name_H-M   'P 1'
#
loop_
_entity.id
_entity.type
_entity.pdbx_description
1 polymer ?
#
loop_
_entity_poly.entity_id
_entity_poly.type
_entity_poly.pdbx_seq_one_letter_code
_entity_poly.pdbx_strand_id
1 'polypeptide(L)' 'MDMTVNYIYAADGAIEYAIIPYSIWEKLKQSITNNKTENNVNDKKGFDPSEYRGVLSHLNLDIESELENMKHQWKTNI' A
#
# COMPACT_ATOMS: atom_id res chain seq x y z
N MET A 1 -0.41 6.41 -36.57
CA MET A 1 -1.79 6.75 -36.14
C MET A 1 -1.65 7.64 -34.93
N ASP A 2 -2.04 8.90 -35.05
CA ASP A 2 -1.91 9.88 -33.98
C ASP A 2 -2.83 9.52 -32.81
N MET A 3 -2.24 9.35 -31.64
CA MET A 3 -2.95 9.09 -30.39
C MET A 3 -3.20 10.42 -29.69
N THR A 4 -4.14 11.23 -30.21
CA THR A 4 -4.51 12.51 -29.61
C THR A 4 -5.65 12.34 -28.63
N VAL A 5 -5.54 12.99 -27.48
CA VAL A 5 -6.66 13.16 -26.54
C VAL A 5 -7.34 14.47 -26.90
N ASN A 6 -8.64 14.40 -27.15
CA ASN A 6 -9.43 15.59 -27.48
C ASN A 6 -10.25 16.00 -26.26
N TYR A 7 -10.37 17.31 -26.05
CA TYR A 7 -11.12 17.87 -24.92
C TYR A 7 -12.36 18.59 -25.44
N ILE A 8 -13.46 18.43 -24.70
CA ILE A 8 -14.70 19.18 -24.88
C ILE A 8 -14.73 20.21 -23.76
N TYR A 9 -14.88 21.47 -24.16
CA TYR A 9 -14.88 22.62 -23.25
C TYR A 9 -16.30 23.10 -23.02
N ALA A 10 -16.59 23.46 -21.77
CA ALA A 10 -17.81 24.14 -21.37
C ALA A 10 -17.83 25.59 -21.87
N ALA A 11 -18.98 26.25 -21.76
CA ALA A 11 -19.18 27.61 -22.25
C ALA A 11 -18.28 28.66 -21.56
N ASP A 12 -17.77 28.35 -20.37
CA ASP A 12 -16.80 29.17 -19.61
C ASP A 12 -15.33 28.89 -19.99
N GLY A 13 -15.09 27.95 -20.92
CA GLY A 13 -13.77 27.51 -21.33
C GLY A 13 -13.12 26.47 -20.40
N ALA A 14 -13.83 25.99 -19.38
CA ALA A 14 -13.36 24.87 -18.55
C ALA A 14 -13.45 23.54 -19.31
N ILE A 15 -12.55 22.60 -19.03
CA ILE A 15 -12.62 21.25 -19.62
C ILE A 15 -13.74 20.48 -18.91
N GLU A 16 -14.76 20.08 -19.67
CA GLU A 16 -15.91 19.34 -19.13
C GLU A 16 -15.76 17.83 -19.38
N TYR A 17 -15.31 17.46 -20.58
CA TYR A 17 -15.13 16.06 -20.96
C TYR A 17 -13.85 15.85 -21.77
N ALA A 18 -13.28 14.64 -21.69
CA ALA A 18 -12.14 14.23 -22.50
C ALA A 18 -12.48 12.97 -23.30
N ILE A 19 -12.25 13.01 -24.61
CA ILE A 19 -12.34 11.86 -25.50
C ILE A 19 -10.95 11.24 -25.59
N ILE A 20 -10.82 10.06 -25.00
CA ILE A 20 -9.55 9.35 -24.88
C ILE A 20 -9.60 8.10 -25.77
N PRO A 21 -8.60 7.91 -26.66
CA PRO A 21 -8.45 6.66 -27.39
C PRO A 21 -8.36 5.45 -26.46
N TYR A 22 -9.05 4.36 -26.81
CA TYR A 22 -9.15 3.17 -25.97
C TYR A 22 -7.79 2.60 -25.54
N SER A 23 -6.78 2.65 -26.42
CA SER A 23 -5.41 2.21 -26.13
C SER A 23 -4.73 3.01 -25.01
N ILE A 24 -5.05 4.31 -24.87
CA ILE A 24 -4.56 5.16 -23.77
C ILE A 24 -5.32 4.82 -22.49
N TRP A 25 -6.64 4.60 -22.58
CA TRP A 25 -7.46 4.22 -21.44
C TRP A 25 -7.03 2.89 -20.80
N GLU A 26 -6.72 1.88 -21.62
CA GLU A 26 -6.20 0.59 -21.15
C GLU A 26 -4.86 0.75 -20.40
N LYS A 27 -3.94 1.54 -20.94
CA LYS A 27 -2.66 1.83 -20.27
C LYS A 27 -2.86 2.57 -18.95
N LEU A 28 -3.76 3.55 -18.92
CA LEU A 28 -4.08 4.30 -17.70
C LEU A 28 -4.63 3.37 -16.61
N LYS A 29 -5.56 2.47 -16.96
CA LYS A 29 -6.11 1.49 -16.02
C LYS A 29 -5.03 0.56 -15.46
N GLN A 30 -4.12 0.09 -16.30
CA GLN A 30 -2.99 -0.75 -15.87
C GLN A 30 -2.07 0.03 -14.92
N SER A 31 -1.71 1.27 -15.25
CA SER A 31 -0.90 2.12 -14.38
C SER A 31 -1.58 2.41 -13.04
N ILE A 32 -2.87 2.72 -13.02
CA ILE A 32 -3.61 2.95 -11.76
C ILE A 32 -3.68 1.65 -10.92
N THR A 33 -3.86 0.51 -11.57
CA THR A 33 -3.92 -0.80 -10.90
C THR A 33 -2.57 -1.18 -10.33
N ASN A 34 -1.49 -1.00 -11.09
CA ASN A 34 -0.12 -1.23 -10.65
C ASN A 34 0.26 -0.25 -9.53
N ASN A 35 -0.14 1.02 -9.59
CA ASN A 35 0.11 1.99 -8.52
C ASN A 35 -0.65 1.68 -7.22
N LYS A 36 -1.85 1.07 -7.29
CA LYS A 36 -2.52 0.52 -6.10
C LYS A 36 -1.73 -0.66 -5.52
N THR A 37 -1.02 -1.41 -6.35
CA THR A 37 -0.08 -2.45 -5.92
C THR A 37 1.27 -1.86 -5.47
N GLU A 38 1.70 -0.70 -5.98
CA GLU A 38 2.98 -0.05 -5.68
C GLU A 38 2.98 0.81 -4.42
N ASN A 39 1.81 1.18 -3.89
CA ASN A 39 1.69 1.55 -2.47
C ASN A 39 2.00 0.36 -1.52
N ASN A 40 2.23 -0.85 -2.05
CA ASN A 40 2.83 -2.02 -1.38
C ASN A 40 4.19 -2.42 -2.01
N VAL A 41 4.94 -1.52 -2.67
CA VAL A 41 6.25 -1.85 -3.29
C VAL A 41 7.44 -1.20 -2.58
N ASN A 42 7.23 -0.56 -1.43
CA ASN A 42 8.26 -0.47 -0.39
C ASN A 42 8.37 -1.75 0.46
N ASP A 43 7.46 -2.72 0.30
CA ASP A 43 7.43 -4.00 1.04
C ASP A 43 8.05 -5.17 0.26
N LYS A 44 9.06 -4.91 -0.58
CA LYS A 44 9.93 -5.96 -1.15
C LYS A 44 11.20 -6.20 -0.35
N LYS A 45 11.33 -5.65 0.86
CA LYS A 45 12.03 -6.39 1.90
C LYS A 45 11.02 -7.38 2.46
N GLY A 46 11.10 -8.65 2.04
CA GLY A 46 10.47 -9.70 2.82
C GLY A 46 10.88 -9.50 4.28
N PHE A 47 9.91 -9.52 5.20
CA PHE A 47 10.18 -9.34 6.62
C PHE A 47 11.30 -10.32 7.02
N ASP A 48 12.48 -9.79 7.32
CA ASP A 48 13.63 -10.57 7.77
C ASP A 48 13.79 -10.31 9.27
N PRO A 49 13.39 -11.26 10.13
CA PRO A 49 13.52 -11.13 11.58
C PRO A 49 14.97 -10.90 12.04
N SER A 50 15.97 -11.24 11.21
CA SER A 50 17.38 -11.09 11.55
C SER A 50 17.82 -9.61 11.58
N GLU A 51 17.18 -8.72 10.81
CA GLU A 51 17.48 -7.28 10.82
C GLU A 51 17.13 -6.62 12.15
N TYR A 52 16.16 -7.19 12.87
CA TYR A 52 15.72 -6.69 14.17
C TYR A 52 16.43 -7.38 15.34
N ARG A 53 17.28 -8.39 15.08
CA ARG A 53 17.95 -9.16 16.13
C ARG A 53 18.81 -8.28 17.04
N GLY A 54 19.49 -7.26 16.49
CA GLY A 54 20.31 -6.33 17.29
C GLY A 54 19.49 -5.28 18.05
N VAL A 55 18.30 -4.92 17.55
CA VAL A 55 17.39 -3.99 18.25
C VAL A 55 16.70 -4.73 19.39
N LEU A 56 16.25 -5.96 19.13
CA LEU A 56 15.58 -6.81 20.10
C LEU A 56 16.55 -7.52 21.06
N SER A 57 17.85 -7.63 20.77
CA SER A 57 18.81 -8.28 21.69
C SER A 57 18.99 -7.53 23.01
N HIS A 58 18.75 -6.22 23.02
CA HIS A 58 18.81 -5.40 24.24
C HIS A 58 17.52 -5.49 25.06
N LEU A 59 16.44 -5.92 24.43
CA LEU A 59 15.20 -6.22 25.12
C LEU A 59 15.42 -7.58 25.77
N ASN A 60 15.81 -7.58 27.04
CA ASN A 60 15.93 -8.76 27.90
C ASN A 60 14.53 -9.33 28.18
N LEU A 61 13.80 -9.66 27.12
CA LEU A 61 12.43 -10.16 27.15
C LEU A 61 12.51 -11.67 27.36
N ASP A 62 12.06 -12.09 28.52
CA ASP A 62 11.75 -13.48 28.77
C ASP A 62 10.38 -13.76 28.16
N ILE A 63 10.39 -14.25 26.92
CA ILE A 63 9.18 -14.54 26.13
C ILE A 63 8.24 -15.49 26.89
N GLU A 64 8.78 -16.44 27.66
CA GLU A 64 7.96 -17.37 28.45
C GLU A 64 7.25 -16.64 29.60
N SER A 65 7.98 -15.77 30.31
CA SER A 65 7.40 -14.93 31.37
C SER A 65 6.31 -14.00 30.82
N GLU A 66 6.57 -13.34 29.68
CA GLU A 66 5.61 -12.43 29.04
C GLU A 66 4.32 -13.15 28.65
N LEU A 67 4.44 -14.35 28.06
CA LEU A 67 3.31 -15.17 27.64
C LEU A 67 2.45 -15.63 28.82
N GLU A 68 3.06 -16.06 29.93
CA GLU A 68 2.32 -16.41 31.14
C GLU A 68 1.63 -15.18 31.76
N ASN A 69 2.27 -14.01 31.72
CA ASN A 69 1.67 -12.77 32.21
C ASN A 69 0.44 -12.37 31.36
N MET A 70 0.51 -12.51 30.03
CA MET A 70 -0.63 -12.29 29.14
C MET A 70 -1.78 -13.27 29.42
N LYS A 71 -1.48 -14.58 29.55
CA LYS A 71 -2.50 -15.58 29.91
C LYS A 71 -3.14 -15.29 31.27
N HIS A 72 -2.34 -14.85 32.24
CA HIS A 72 -2.82 -14.49 33.56
C HIS A 72 -3.78 -13.29 33.49
N GLN A 73 -3.39 -12.21 32.81
CA GLN A 73 -4.25 -11.03 32.62
C GLN A 73 -5.58 -11.35 31.92
N TRP A 74 -5.56 -12.28 30.96
CA TRP A 74 -6.78 -12.72 30.26
C TRP A 74 -7.71 -13.52 31.17
N LYS A 75 -7.16 -14.35 32.07
CA LYS A 75 -7.95 -15.11 33.04
C LYS A 75 -8.51 -14.24 34.17
N THR A 76 -7.80 -13.17 34.55
CA THR A 76 -8.24 -12.26 35.62
C THR A 76 -9.32 -11.29 35.16
N ASN A 77 -9.47 -11.06 33.85
CA ASN A 77 -10.50 -10.22 33.24
C ASN A 77 -11.74 -10.98 32.76
N ILE A 78 -11.87 -12.27 33.09
CA ILE A 78 -13.08 -13.10 32.92
C ILE A 78 -13.64 -13.39 34.31
#